data_AF-A0A6N2YN82-F1
#
_entry.id   AF-A0A6N2YN82-F1
#
_cell.length_a   1.000
_cell.length_b   1.000
_cell.length_c   1.000
_cell.angle_alpha   90.00
_cell.angle_beta   90.00
_cell.angle_gamma   90.00
#
_symmetry.space_group_name_H-M   'P 1'
#
loop_
_entity.id
_entity.type
_entity.pdbx_description
1 polymer ?
#
loop_
_entity_poly.entity_id
_entity_poly.type
_entity_poly.pdbx_seq_one_letter_code
_entity_poly.pdbx_strand_id
1 'polypeptide(L)'
;MAMIVCPHCGEQVSEKAKKCVHCGAILIPEEKKHCTECGAELEEEMTECPNCGCPVDDTLGQETDEKPQKVEVTGVKVTKKIKVIIGIVVALLVVGGATVFGVTQYQKKRAAEEYAQRVEEYSDNLKLATVTMLTGASDAESSANLIKQVWYNSIYEERDDKTDKYTRPDGYFVSDFNDALGNLYADSSFSSKISSIEDNQDTVNALMKKLKNPPDEYKDAYDAVSDLYDAYISLTNCATDPSGSLQTYSSTFNDADTNTLNAYKAMELYLDD
;
A
#
# COMPACT_ATOMS: atom_id res chain seq x y z
N MET A 1 -43.81 -17.06 -33.45
CA MET A 1 -43.16 -16.49 -32.27
C MET A 1 -42.64 -17.66 -31.46
N ALA A 2 -41.32 -17.83 -31.38
CA ALA A 2 -40.76 -18.91 -30.57
C ALA A 2 -40.91 -18.55 -29.09
N MET A 3 -41.35 -19.53 -28.28
CA MET A 3 -41.49 -19.40 -26.84
C MET A 3 -40.47 -20.32 -26.18
N ILE A 4 -39.80 -19.80 -25.15
CA ILE A 4 -38.85 -20.52 -24.32
C ILE A 4 -39.48 -20.77 -22.95
N VAL A 5 -38.99 -21.78 -22.23
CA VAL A 5 -39.41 -22.04 -20.86
C VAL A 5 -38.48 -21.29 -19.91
N CYS A 6 -39.05 -20.49 -19.00
CA CYS A 6 -38.28 -19.77 -17.99
C CYS A 6 -37.53 -20.79 -17.10
N PRO A 7 -36.19 -20.74 -17.01
CA PRO A 7 -35.40 -21.70 -16.22
C PRO A 7 -35.64 -21.57 -14.71
N HIS A 8 -36.22 -20.46 -14.24
CA HIS A 8 -36.48 -20.22 -12.81
C HIS A 8 -37.87 -20.66 -12.33
N CYS A 9 -38.92 -20.46 -13.14
CA CYS A 9 -40.29 -20.76 -12.72
C CYS A 9 -41.00 -21.80 -13.59
N GLY A 10 -40.40 -22.24 -14.69
CA GLY A 10 -40.95 -23.28 -15.57
C GLY A 10 -42.09 -22.82 -16.49
N GLU A 11 -42.46 -21.54 -16.47
CA GLU A 11 -43.55 -20.98 -17.29
C GLU A 11 -43.07 -20.55 -18.68
N GLN A 12 -43.95 -20.59 -19.69
CA GLN A 12 -43.59 -20.20 -21.06
C GLN A 12 -43.51 -18.68 -21.22
N VAL A 13 -42.45 -18.21 -21.87
CA VAL A 13 -42.15 -16.80 -22.10
C VAL A 13 -41.63 -16.59 -23.52
N SER A 14 -41.84 -15.40 -24.08
CA SER A 14 -41.31 -15.04 -25.41
C SER A 14 -39.79 -15.11 -25.42
N GLU A 15 -39.18 -15.65 -26.48
CA GLU A 15 -37.71 -15.71 -26.64
C GLU A 15 -37.05 -14.32 -26.63
N LYS A 16 -37.81 -13.25 -26.92
CA LYS A 16 -37.32 -11.85 -26.87
C LYS A 16 -37.54 -11.16 -25.52
N ALA A 17 -38.14 -11.82 -24.54
CA ALA A 17 -38.43 -11.20 -23.25
C ALA A 17 -37.17 -11.08 -22.39
N LYS A 18 -36.69 -9.85 -22.17
CA LYS A 18 -35.54 -9.57 -21.28
C LYS A 18 -35.78 -10.04 -19.83
N LYS A 19 -37.05 -10.05 -19.39
CA LYS A 19 -37.47 -10.45 -18.04
C LYS A 19 -38.73 -11.32 -18.10
N CYS A 20 -38.79 -12.36 -17.27
CA CYS A 20 -39.96 -13.22 -17.14
C CYS A 20 -41.12 -12.45 -16.52
N VAL A 21 -42.26 -12.41 -17.22
CA VAL A 21 -43.48 -11.72 -16.72
C VAL A 21 -44.11 -12.40 -15.51
N HIS A 22 -43.81 -13.69 -15.27
CA HIS A 22 -44.43 -14.47 -14.20
C HIS A 22 -43.64 -14.45 -12.89
N CYS A 23 -42.30 -14.49 -12.95
CA CYS A 23 -41.46 -14.54 -11.74
C CYS A 23 -40.45 -13.40 -11.63
N GLY A 24 -40.33 -12.55 -12.65
CA GLY A 24 -39.38 -11.44 -12.65
C GLY A 24 -37.91 -11.83 -12.85
N ALA A 25 -37.59 -13.10 -13.14
CA ALA A 25 -36.23 -13.50 -13.47
C ALA A 25 -35.76 -12.81 -14.76
N ILE A 26 -34.55 -12.23 -14.75
CA ILE A 26 -33.93 -11.63 -15.93
C ILE A 26 -33.43 -12.78 -16.82
N LEU A 27 -33.96 -12.88 -18.04
CA LEU A 27 -33.70 -13.99 -18.96
C LEU A 27 -32.61 -13.64 -19.98
N ILE A 28 -32.44 -12.35 -20.27
CA ILE A 28 -31.39 -11.82 -21.12
C ILE A 28 -30.71 -10.71 -20.29
N PRO A 29 -29.48 -10.93 -19.81
CA PRO A 29 -28.70 -9.90 -19.13
C PRO A 29 -28.52 -8.71 -20.08
N GLU A 30 -28.81 -7.50 -19.61
CA GLU A 30 -28.53 -6.30 -20.40
C GLU A 30 -27.00 -6.11 -20.48
N GLU A 31 -26.47 -6.04 -21.69
CA GLU A 31 -25.06 -5.74 -21.92
C GLU A 31 -24.80 -4.28 -21.53
N LYS A 32 -24.39 -4.06 -20.28
CA LYS A 32 -23.98 -2.74 -19.81
C LYS A 32 -22.77 -2.26 -20.63
N LYS A 33 -22.92 -1.12 -21.30
CA LYS A 33 -21.82 -0.46 -21.99
C LYS A 33 -20.85 0.09 -20.93
N HIS A 34 -19.56 -0.03 -21.19
CA HIS A 34 -18.51 0.56 -20.35
C HIS A 34 -17.78 1.61 -21.16
N CYS A 35 -17.40 2.71 -20.51
CA CYS A 35 -16.58 3.73 -21.14
C CYS A 35 -15.24 3.13 -21.57
N THR A 36 -14.88 3.31 -22.85
CA THR A 36 -13.64 2.76 -23.42
C THR A 36 -12.37 3.40 -22.87
N GLU A 37 -12.48 4.58 -22.25
CA GLU A 37 -11.33 5.33 -21.72
C GLU A 37 -11.17 5.17 -20.21
N CYS A 38 -12.25 5.19 -19.42
CA CYS A 38 -12.16 5.13 -17.95
C CYS A 38 -12.79 3.88 -17.32
N GLY A 39 -13.44 3.02 -18.11
CA GLY A 39 -14.04 1.78 -17.62
C GLY A 39 -15.31 1.95 -16.78
N ALA A 40 -15.80 3.18 -16.60
CA ALA A 40 -17.04 3.43 -15.87
C ALA A 40 -18.25 2.81 -16.60
N GLU A 41 -19.15 2.17 -15.85
CA GLU A 41 -20.43 1.70 -16.37
C GLU A 41 -21.25 2.89 -16.90
N LEU A 42 -21.76 2.76 -18.13
CA LEU A 42 -22.59 3.76 -18.80
C LEU A 42 -24.03 3.26 -18.86
N GLU A 43 -24.97 4.12 -18.48
CA GLU A 43 -26.40 3.89 -18.68
C GLU A 43 -26.77 4.13 -20.16
N GLU A 44 -27.80 3.43 -20.66
CA GLU A 44 -28.30 3.64 -22.03
C GLU A 44 -28.75 5.12 -22.18
N GLU A 45 -28.45 5.74 -23.34
CA GLU A 45 -28.80 7.13 -23.73
C GLU A 45 -27.87 8.27 -23.24
N MET A 46 -26.69 7.97 -22.69
CA MET A 46 -25.69 8.99 -22.32
C MET A 46 -24.80 9.38 -23.50
N THR A 47 -24.75 10.68 -23.88
CA THR A 47 -23.88 11.18 -24.97
C THR A 47 -22.46 11.50 -24.54
N GLU A 48 -22.23 11.69 -23.24
CA GLU A 48 -20.92 11.96 -22.64
C GLU A 48 -20.78 11.18 -21.34
N CYS A 49 -19.61 10.57 -21.12
CA CYS A 49 -19.37 9.81 -19.90
C CYS A 49 -19.20 10.77 -18.70
N PRO A 50 -19.97 10.58 -17.61
CA PRO A 50 -19.98 11.50 -16.47
C PRO A 50 -18.69 11.49 -15.65
N ASN A 51 -17.84 10.46 -15.80
CA ASN A 51 -16.60 10.32 -15.02
C ASN A 51 -15.35 10.87 -15.76
N CYS A 52 -15.28 10.76 -17.09
CA CYS A 52 -14.15 11.26 -17.90
C CYS A 52 -14.48 12.50 -18.75
N GLY A 53 -15.76 12.78 -19.03
CA GLY A 53 -16.19 13.80 -19.99
C GLY A 53 -15.99 13.44 -21.46
N CYS A 54 -15.78 12.15 -21.78
CA CYS A 54 -15.51 11.68 -23.13
C CYS A 54 -16.80 11.28 -23.87
N PRO A 55 -16.97 11.64 -25.18
CA PRO A 55 -18.21 11.40 -25.91
C PRO A 55 -18.45 9.90 -26.16
N VAL A 56 -19.71 9.47 -26.00
CA VAL A 56 -20.13 8.08 -26.18
C VAL A 56 -20.73 7.95 -27.59
N ASP A 57 -20.05 7.22 -28.48
CA ASP A 57 -20.40 7.11 -29.89
C ASP A 57 -21.49 6.03 -30.11
N ASP A 58 -22.70 6.43 -30.48
CA ASP A 58 -23.82 5.54 -30.81
C ASP A 58 -23.82 5.19 -32.29
N THR A 59 -23.19 4.07 -32.66
CA THR A 59 -23.22 3.57 -34.05
C THR A 59 -23.63 2.10 -34.13
N LEU A 60 -24.89 1.81 -33.79
CA LEU A 60 -25.57 0.59 -34.23
C LEU A 60 -27.04 0.87 -34.55
N GLY A 61 -27.34 1.07 -35.84
CA GLY A 61 -28.73 1.04 -36.32
C GLY A 61 -28.99 1.84 -37.61
N GLN A 62 -28.55 1.33 -38.76
CA GLN A 62 -29.31 1.45 -40.01
C GLN A 62 -28.76 0.50 -41.07
N GLU A 63 -29.41 -0.66 -41.20
CA GLU A 63 -29.40 -1.43 -42.44
C GLU A 63 -30.07 -0.61 -43.53
N THR A 64 -29.40 -0.45 -44.67
CA THR A 64 -30.08 -0.32 -45.96
C THR A 64 -29.47 -1.33 -46.91
N ASP A 65 -30.21 -2.41 -47.11
CA ASP A 65 -30.19 -3.24 -48.31
C ASP A 65 -30.34 -2.33 -49.54
N GLU A 66 -29.29 -2.20 -50.35
CA GLU A 66 -29.43 -2.07 -51.80
C GLU A 66 -28.24 -2.73 -52.49
N LYS A 67 -28.49 -3.86 -53.16
CA LYS A 67 -27.65 -4.34 -54.27
C LYS A 67 -27.76 -3.35 -55.43
N PRO A 68 -26.64 -2.88 -56.02
CA PRO A 68 -26.63 -2.47 -57.41
C PRO A 68 -26.03 -3.56 -58.30
N GLN A 69 -26.68 -3.75 -59.43
CA GLN A 69 -26.41 -4.73 -60.47
C GLN A 69 -24.99 -4.64 -61.06
N LYS A 70 -24.49 -5.78 -61.54
CA LYS A 70 -23.39 -5.84 -62.51
C LYS A 70 -23.72 -4.99 -63.74
N VAL A 71 -22.85 -4.05 -64.07
CA VAL A 71 -22.74 -3.52 -65.43
C VAL A 71 -21.27 -3.56 -65.83
N GLU A 72 -20.95 -4.41 -66.80
CA GLU A 72 -19.67 -4.37 -67.49
C GLU A 72 -19.64 -3.09 -68.32
N VAL A 73 -18.76 -2.15 -67.95
CA VAL A 73 -18.37 -1.07 -68.85
C VAL A 73 -16.86 -0.93 -68.82
N THR A 74 -16.25 -1.53 -69.84
CA THR A 74 -15.00 -1.18 -70.54
C THR A 74 -13.94 -0.39 -69.76
N GLY A 75 -12.78 -1.02 -69.59
CA GLY A 75 -11.62 -0.49 -68.88
C GLY A 75 -11.20 0.92 -69.30
N VAL A 76 -11.15 1.81 -68.30
CA VAL A 76 -10.41 3.07 -68.37
C VAL A 76 -9.00 2.83 -67.81
N LYS A 77 -7.99 3.01 -68.67
CA LYS A 77 -6.57 2.99 -68.29
C LYS A 77 -6.30 4.12 -67.29
N VAL A 78 -6.20 3.78 -66.00
CA VAL A 78 -5.68 4.68 -64.97
C VAL A 78 -4.19 4.89 -65.22
N THR A 79 -3.79 6.15 -65.43
CA THR A 79 -2.40 6.50 -65.76
C THR A 79 -1.47 6.40 -64.54
N LYS A 80 -0.23 5.99 -64.81
CA LYS A 80 0.83 5.55 -63.88
C LYS A 80 1.19 6.55 -62.75
N LYS A 81 0.76 7.81 -62.82
CA LYS A 81 1.14 8.89 -61.89
C LYS A 81 0.31 8.96 -60.60
N ILE A 82 -0.91 8.41 -60.57
CA ILE A 82 -1.79 8.47 -59.38
C ILE A 82 -1.49 7.34 -58.37
N LYS A 83 -1.08 6.15 -58.82
CA LYS A 83 -0.68 5.02 -57.94
C LYS A 83 0.56 5.33 -57.08
N VAL A 84 1.46 6.18 -57.58
CA VAL A 84 2.69 6.57 -56.86
C VAL A 84 2.38 7.52 -55.70
N ILE A 85 1.45 8.46 -55.87
CA ILE A 85 1.09 9.44 -54.84
C ILE A 85 0.33 8.77 -53.68
N ILE A 86 -0.60 7.86 -53.97
CA ILE A 86 -1.34 7.10 -52.95
C ILE A 86 -0.40 6.19 -52.14
N GLY A 87 0.59 5.55 -52.79
CA GLY A 87 1.58 4.72 -52.11
C GLY A 87 2.49 5.50 -51.15
N ILE A 88 2.87 6.74 -51.50
CA ILE A 88 3.71 7.60 -50.65
C ILE A 88 2.94 8.10 -49.41
N VAL A 89 1.66 8.46 -49.56
CA VAL A 89 0.82 8.92 -48.43
C VAL A 89 0.55 7.78 -47.44
N VAL A 90 0.25 6.57 -47.93
CA VAL A 90 0.07 5.39 -47.07
C VAL A 90 1.39 5.01 -46.37
N ALA A 91 2.54 5.08 -47.06
CA ALA A 91 3.83 4.82 -46.44
C ALA A 91 4.20 5.84 -45.34
N LEU A 92 3.91 7.14 -45.55
CA LEU A 92 4.16 8.18 -44.54
C LEU A 92 3.25 8.05 -43.30
N LEU A 93 1.99 7.64 -43.49
CA LEU A 93 1.07 7.38 -42.38
C LEU A 93 1.46 6.13 -41.55
N VAL A 94 1.96 5.08 -42.21
CA VAL A 94 2.43 3.86 -41.52
C VAL A 94 3.71 4.13 -40.73
N VAL A 95 4.65 4.93 -41.25
CA VAL A 95 5.86 5.33 -40.53
C VAL A 95 5.52 6.25 -39.35
N GLY A 96 4.63 7.24 -39.54
CA GLY A 96 4.13 8.09 -38.45
C GLY A 96 3.42 7.30 -37.34
N GLY A 97 2.52 6.38 -37.71
CA GLY A 97 1.83 5.50 -36.76
C GLY A 97 2.77 4.54 -36.01
N ALA A 98 3.77 3.98 -36.68
CA ALA A 98 4.77 3.10 -36.03
C ALA A 98 5.65 3.86 -35.02
N THR A 99 6.00 5.12 -35.29
CA THR A 99 6.77 5.94 -34.34
C THR A 99 5.96 6.33 -33.10
N VAL A 100 4.68 6.71 -33.26
CA VAL A 100 3.79 7.04 -32.11
C VAL A 100 3.45 5.80 -31.30
N PHE A 101 3.16 4.66 -31.94
CA PHE A 101 2.88 3.39 -31.26
C PHE A 101 4.12 2.81 -30.56
N GLY A 102 5.30 2.90 -31.18
CA GLY A 102 6.57 2.49 -30.56
C GLY A 102 6.93 3.33 -29.34
N VAL A 103 6.74 4.65 -29.40
CA VAL A 103 6.97 5.55 -28.26
C VAL A 103 5.97 5.31 -27.12
N THR A 104 4.69 5.09 -27.42
CA THR A 104 3.67 4.81 -26.38
C THR A 104 3.84 3.44 -25.73
N GLN A 105 4.20 2.39 -26.47
CA GLN A 105 4.54 1.08 -25.91
C GLN A 105 5.82 1.13 -25.07
N TYR A 106 6.84 1.87 -25.52
CA TYR A 106 8.07 2.09 -24.77
C TYR A 106 7.85 2.86 -23.47
N GLN A 107 7.04 3.93 -23.49
CA GLN A 107 6.67 4.68 -22.30
C GLN A 107 5.85 3.83 -21.31
N LYS A 108 4.89 3.05 -21.79
CA LYS A 108 4.12 2.11 -20.95
C LYS A 108 5.02 1.07 -20.28
N LYS A 109 5.99 0.53 -21.01
CA LYS A 109 6.96 -0.44 -20.45
C LYS A 109 7.84 0.21 -19.39
N ARG A 110 8.37 1.41 -19.65
CA ARG A 110 9.16 2.16 -18.65
C ARG A 110 8.38 2.48 -17.38
N ALA A 111 7.12 2.92 -17.53
CA ALA A 111 6.26 3.22 -16.38
C ALA A 111 5.97 1.96 -15.54
N ALA A 112 5.79 0.81 -16.18
CA ALA A 112 5.62 -0.46 -15.49
C ALA A 112 6.91 -0.91 -14.76
N GLU A 113 8.07 -0.74 -15.38
CA GLU A 113 9.38 -1.02 -14.76
C GLU A 113 9.66 -0.09 -13.57
N GLU A 114 9.38 1.20 -13.69
CA GLU A 114 9.50 2.18 -12.59
C GLU A 114 8.53 1.89 -11.45
N TYR A 115 7.29 1.48 -11.75
CA TYR A 115 6.34 1.05 -10.74
C TYR A 115 6.84 -0.18 -9.99
N ALA A 116 7.31 -1.21 -10.71
CA ALA A 116 7.84 -2.43 -10.11
C ALA A 116 9.04 -2.14 -9.20
N GLN A 117 9.97 -1.29 -9.63
CA GLN A 117 11.11 -0.86 -8.80
C GLN A 117 10.65 -0.12 -7.54
N ARG A 118 9.64 0.74 -7.66
CA ARG A 118 9.13 1.50 -6.52
C ARG A 118 8.40 0.62 -5.50
N VAL A 119 7.76 -0.45 -5.97
CA VAL A 119 7.13 -1.49 -5.13
C VAL A 119 8.20 -2.32 -4.41
N GLU A 120 9.24 -2.76 -5.13
CA GLU A 120 10.37 -3.51 -4.56
C GLU A 120 11.09 -2.69 -3.48
N GLU A 121 11.46 -1.44 -3.80
CA GLU A 121 12.09 -0.52 -2.84
C GLU A 121 11.19 -0.25 -1.63
N TYR A 122 9.88 -0.16 -1.84
CA TYR A 122 8.92 0.01 -0.74
C TYR A 122 8.93 -1.21 0.20
N SER A 123 8.86 -2.42 -0.36
CA SER A 123 8.91 -3.68 0.39
C SER A 123 10.20 -3.81 1.20
N ASP A 124 11.34 -3.48 0.60
CA ASP A 124 12.64 -3.49 1.27
C ASP A 124 12.72 -2.48 2.42
N ASN A 125 12.25 -1.25 2.19
CA ASN A 125 12.22 -0.23 3.25
C ASN A 125 11.25 -0.61 4.38
N LEU A 126 10.14 -1.29 4.06
CA LEU A 126 9.18 -1.78 5.05
C LEU A 126 9.82 -2.84 5.94
N LYS A 127 10.42 -3.87 5.33
CA LYS A 127 11.17 -4.93 6.04
C LYS A 127 12.30 -4.33 6.89
N LEU A 128 13.06 -3.40 6.32
CA LEU A 128 14.15 -2.72 7.02
C LEU A 128 13.65 -1.89 8.21
N ALA A 129 12.55 -1.13 8.04
CA ALA A 129 11.94 -0.37 9.13
C ALA A 129 11.51 -1.28 10.28
N THR A 130 10.81 -2.37 9.98
CA THR A 130 10.32 -3.31 11.00
C THR A 130 11.47 -3.96 11.77
N VAL A 131 12.53 -4.45 11.08
CA VAL A 131 13.70 -5.06 11.74
C VAL A 131 14.50 -4.03 12.55
N THR A 132 14.60 -2.79 12.05
CA THR A 132 15.29 -1.70 12.76
C THR A 132 14.55 -1.35 14.06
N MET A 133 13.22 -1.26 14.01
CA MET A 133 12.37 -1.02 15.19
C MET A 133 12.46 -2.16 16.20
N LEU A 134 12.45 -3.43 15.74
CA LEU A 134 12.65 -4.58 16.63
C LEU A 134 13.99 -4.51 17.38
N THR A 135 15.06 -4.15 16.68
CA THR A 135 16.39 -4.03 17.27
C THR A 135 16.40 -2.93 18.33
N GLY A 136 15.89 -1.74 18.00
CA GLY A 136 15.80 -0.63 18.94
C GLY A 136 14.85 -0.92 20.12
N ALA A 137 13.74 -1.63 19.89
CA ALA A 137 12.82 -2.07 20.92
C ALA A 137 13.49 -3.01 21.92
N SER A 138 14.30 -3.97 21.45
CA SER A 138 15.04 -4.89 22.33
C SER A 138 16.07 -4.15 23.20
N ASP A 139 16.81 -3.21 22.59
CA ASP A 139 17.77 -2.39 23.33
C ASP A 139 17.07 -1.50 24.38
N ALA A 140 15.92 -0.90 24.01
CA ALA A 140 15.10 -0.10 24.92
C ALA A 140 14.48 -0.93 26.04
N GLU A 141 13.94 -2.12 25.75
CA GLU A 141 13.39 -3.02 26.76
C GLU A 141 14.45 -3.37 27.81
N SER A 142 15.66 -3.72 27.37
CA SER A 142 16.77 -4.06 28.28
C SER A 142 17.21 -2.86 29.13
N SER A 143 17.24 -1.66 28.54
CA SER A 143 17.69 -0.43 29.19
C SER A 143 16.63 0.09 30.17
N ALA A 144 15.36 0.11 29.77
CA ALA A 144 14.23 0.52 30.60
C ALA A 144 14.00 -0.43 31.78
N ASN A 145 14.23 -1.74 31.59
CA ASN A 145 14.25 -2.71 32.68
C ASN A 145 15.36 -2.44 33.68
N LEU A 146 16.58 -2.08 33.22
CA LEU A 146 17.67 -1.74 34.11
C LEU A 146 17.37 -0.46 34.92
N ILE A 147 16.81 0.57 34.28
CA ILE A 147 16.33 1.79 34.96
C ILE A 147 15.33 1.41 36.05
N LYS A 148 14.31 0.60 35.72
CA LYS A 148 13.30 0.12 36.68
C LYS A 148 13.93 -0.58 37.87
N GLN A 149 14.90 -1.47 37.63
CA GLN A 149 15.56 -2.24 38.68
C GLN A 149 16.45 -1.35 39.57
N VAL A 150 17.25 -0.44 39.00
CA VAL A 150 18.07 0.49 39.78
C VAL A 150 17.19 1.36 40.68
N TRP A 151 16.09 1.88 40.13
CA TRP A 151 15.15 2.70 40.88
C TRP A 151 14.49 1.90 42.02
N TYR A 152 13.97 0.71 41.72
CA TYR A 152 13.33 -0.17 42.69
C TYR A 152 14.30 -0.61 43.80
N ASN A 153 15.45 -1.15 43.42
CA ASN A 153 16.43 -1.68 44.36
C ASN A 153 17.03 -0.59 45.26
N SER A 154 17.15 0.64 44.76
CA SER A 154 17.59 1.76 45.60
C SER A 154 16.54 2.18 46.64
N ILE A 155 15.25 2.04 46.35
CA ILE A 155 14.17 2.41 47.29
C ILE A 155 13.94 1.32 48.34
N TYR A 156 13.97 0.06 47.92
CA TYR A 156 13.66 -1.08 48.78
C TYR A 156 14.90 -1.74 49.39
N GLU A 157 16.09 -1.21 49.11
CA GLU A 157 17.36 -1.76 49.58
C GLU A 157 17.54 -3.25 49.23
N GLU A 158 17.17 -3.60 48.00
CA GLU A 158 17.30 -4.96 47.46
C GLU A 158 18.69 -5.14 46.83
N ARG A 159 19.41 -6.18 47.26
CA ARG A 159 20.74 -6.48 46.74
C ARG A 159 20.64 -7.27 45.44
N ASP A 160 21.36 -6.83 44.43
CA ASP A 160 21.35 -7.45 43.12
C ASP A 160 22.69 -7.18 42.41
N ASP A 161 23.30 -8.22 41.85
CA ASP A 161 24.66 -8.18 41.32
C ASP A 161 24.80 -7.24 40.10
N LYS A 162 23.72 -7.01 39.36
CA LYS A 162 23.70 -6.12 38.20
C LYS A 162 23.56 -4.65 38.58
N THR A 163 22.82 -4.37 39.64
CA THR A 163 22.45 -2.99 40.05
C THR A 163 23.25 -2.46 41.23
N ASP A 164 23.86 -3.33 42.04
CA ASP A 164 24.66 -2.95 43.21
C ASP A 164 25.77 -1.96 42.87
N LYS A 165 26.34 -2.00 41.65
CA LYS A 165 27.33 -1.00 41.22
C LYS A 165 26.80 0.43 41.15
N TYR A 166 25.48 0.60 41.03
CA TYR A 166 24.81 1.90 40.96
C TYR A 166 24.14 2.27 42.27
N THR A 167 23.48 1.29 42.90
CA THR A 167 22.72 1.48 44.14
C THR A 167 23.61 1.45 45.38
N ARG A 168 24.78 0.81 45.31
CA ARG A 168 25.71 0.59 46.44
C ARG A 168 27.19 0.79 46.09
N PRO A 169 27.60 1.89 45.46
CA PRO A 169 28.98 2.09 44.98
C PRO A 169 30.03 1.97 46.10
N ASP A 170 29.70 2.40 47.32
CA ASP A 170 30.59 2.31 48.50
C ASP A 170 30.28 1.10 49.41
N GLY A 171 29.54 0.12 48.90
CA GLY A 171 29.14 -1.08 49.66
C GLY A 171 27.91 -0.89 50.56
N TYR A 172 27.31 0.29 50.60
CA TYR A 172 26.05 0.61 51.29
C TYR A 172 25.08 1.26 50.31
N PHE A 173 23.77 1.10 50.51
CA PHE A 173 22.77 1.73 49.65
C PHE A 173 22.89 3.25 49.68
N VAL A 174 22.73 3.88 48.53
CA VAL A 174 22.62 5.34 48.44
C VAL A 174 21.40 5.82 49.21
N SER A 175 21.48 7.03 49.78
CA SER A 175 20.38 7.61 50.56
C SER A 175 19.26 8.20 49.70
N ASP A 176 19.57 8.60 48.48
CA ASP A 176 18.61 9.13 47.51
C ASP A 176 18.65 8.26 46.25
N PHE A 177 17.49 7.77 45.81
CA PHE A 177 17.40 6.96 44.59
C PHE A 177 17.84 7.75 43.34
N ASN A 178 17.77 9.08 43.38
CA ASN A 178 18.29 9.93 42.30
C ASN A 178 19.81 9.80 42.15
N ASP A 179 20.54 9.53 43.23
CA ASP A 179 21.98 9.27 43.16
C ASP A 179 22.26 7.94 42.44
N ALA A 180 21.45 6.91 42.70
CA ALA A 180 21.57 5.63 41.98
C ALA A 180 21.28 5.76 40.48
N LEU A 181 20.24 6.52 40.12
CA LEU A 181 19.95 6.83 38.72
C LEU A 181 21.07 7.68 38.10
N GLY A 182 21.61 8.67 38.83
CA GLY A 182 22.76 9.45 38.40
C GLY A 182 23.99 8.58 38.11
N ASN A 183 24.28 7.60 38.98
CA ASN A 183 25.34 6.62 38.79
C ASN A 183 25.12 5.75 37.54
N LEU A 184 23.87 5.33 37.30
CA LEU A 184 23.51 4.57 36.10
C LEU A 184 23.76 5.39 34.81
N TYR A 185 23.34 6.65 34.78
CA TYR A 185 23.53 7.51 33.61
C TYR A 185 24.99 7.98 33.42
N ALA A 186 25.79 7.99 34.48
CA ALA A 186 27.22 8.24 34.40
C ALA A 186 28.04 7.03 33.88
N ASP A 187 27.45 5.83 33.86
CA ASP A 187 28.09 4.63 33.32
C ASP A 187 28.16 4.72 31.79
N SER A 188 29.40 4.80 31.28
CA SER A 188 29.65 4.95 29.83
C SER A 188 29.03 3.85 28.96
N SER A 189 28.90 2.62 29.48
CA SER A 189 28.28 1.54 28.71
C SER A 189 26.77 1.74 28.64
N PHE A 190 26.14 2.22 29.72
CA PHE A 190 24.72 2.52 29.73
C PHE A 190 24.41 3.76 28.89
N SER A 191 25.16 4.85 29.06
CA SER A 191 24.99 6.07 28.27
C SER A 191 25.15 5.82 26.77
N SER A 192 26.11 4.97 26.38
CA SER A 192 26.30 4.58 24.97
C SER A 192 25.11 3.80 24.41
N LYS A 193 24.41 2.99 25.22
CA LYS A 193 23.18 2.31 24.81
C LYS A 193 22.04 3.30 24.59
N ILE A 194 21.89 4.28 25.49
CA ILE A 194 20.88 5.34 25.32
C ILE A 194 21.11 6.10 24.02
N SER A 195 22.34 6.53 23.73
CA SER A 195 22.65 7.19 22.45
C SER A 195 22.39 6.28 21.24
N SER A 196 22.66 4.98 21.34
CA SER A 196 22.36 4.03 20.25
C SER A 196 20.85 3.89 20.00
N ILE A 197 20.03 3.98 21.06
CA ILE A 197 18.56 3.98 20.94
C ILE A 197 18.09 5.28 20.26
N GLU A 198 18.64 6.44 20.63
CA GLU A 198 18.34 7.72 19.98
C GLU A 198 18.71 7.72 18.49
N ASP A 199 19.91 7.23 18.15
CA ASP A 199 20.35 7.08 16.75
C ASP A 199 19.45 6.09 15.96
N ASN A 200 18.96 5.04 16.64
CA ASN A 200 18.00 4.10 16.04
C ASN A 200 16.65 4.79 15.79
N GLN A 201 16.13 5.59 16.74
CA GLN A 201 14.92 6.40 16.54
C GLN A 201 15.06 7.31 15.30
N ASP A 202 16.19 7.97 15.13
CA ASP A 202 16.45 8.81 13.94
C ASP A 202 16.46 8.00 12.63
N THR A 203 17.04 6.80 12.66
CA THR A 203 17.05 5.88 11.51
C THR A 203 15.64 5.40 11.16
N VAL A 204 14.86 4.99 12.15
CA VAL A 204 13.46 4.58 11.98
C VAL A 204 12.63 5.76 11.44
N ASN A 205 12.80 6.96 11.99
CA ASN A 205 12.14 8.18 11.53
C ASN A 205 12.43 8.46 10.04
N ALA A 206 13.67 8.23 9.60
CA ALA A 206 14.04 8.39 8.21
C ALA A 206 13.38 7.32 7.31
N LEU A 207 13.30 6.07 7.76
CA LEU A 207 12.63 4.98 7.03
C LEU A 207 11.12 5.22 6.93
N MET A 208 10.45 5.58 8.03
CA MET A 208 9.02 5.89 8.04
C MET A 208 8.67 7.05 7.10
N LYS A 209 9.56 8.04 6.94
CA LYS A 209 9.39 9.11 5.94
C LYS A 209 9.39 8.59 4.50
N LYS A 210 10.16 7.56 4.19
CA LYS A 210 10.17 6.91 2.87
C LYS A 210 8.89 6.12 2.62
N LEU A 211 8.28 5.59 3.67
CA LEU A 211 7.07 4.75 3.60
C LEU A 211 5.75 5.54 3.47
N LYS A 212 5.75 6.87 3.63
CA LYS A 212 4.52 7.71 3.62
C LYS A 212 3.59 7.56 2.42
N ASN A 213 4.08 7.05 1.29
CA ASN A 213 3.30 6.90 0.06
C ASN A 213 3.24 5.42 -0.37
N PRO A 214 2.42 4.59 0.30
CA PRO A 214 2.32 3.17 0.00
C PRO A 214 1.71 2.92 -1.39
N PRO A 215 2.23 1.93 -2.16
CA PRO A 215 1.49 1.31 -3.24
C PRO A 215 0.16 0.73 -2.75
N ASP A 216 -0.83 0.57 -3.64
CA ASP A 216 -2.18 0.12 -3.25
C ASP A 216 -2.18 -1.21 -2.50
N GLU A 217 -1.30 -2.14 -2.87
CA GLU A 217 -1.14 -3.45 -2.24
C GLU A 217 -0.47 -3.41 -0.85
N TYR A 218 0.13 -2.30 -0.45
CA TYR A 218 0.83 -2.13 0.83
C TYR A 218 0.12 -1.19 1.81
N LYS A 219 -1.11 -0.76 1.53
CA LYS A 219 -1.86 0.16 2.41
C LYS A 219 -2.06 -0.41 3.81
N ASP A 220 -2.53 -1.65 3.91
CA ASP A 220 -2.76 -2.31 5.20
C ASP A 220 -1.43 -2.54 5.95
N ALA A 221 -0.38 -2.89 5.22
CA ALA A 221 0.97 -3.04 5.78
C ALA A 221 1.56 -1.71 6.28
N TYR A 222 1.25 -0.60 5.60
CA TYR A 222 1.62 0.74 6.04
C TYR A 222 0.95 1.14 7.36
N ASP A 223 -0.34 0.82 7.50
CA ASP A 223 -1.07 1.09 8.73
C ASP A 223 -0.48 0.26 9.89
N ALA A 224 -0.21 -1.03 9.66
CA ALA A 224 0.41 -1.90 10.67
C ALA A 224 1.83 -1.44 11.09
N VAL A 225 2.68 -1.01 10.15
CA VAL A 225 4.03 -0.50 10.49
C VAL A 225 3.95 0.86 11.19
N SER A 226 2.91 1.66 10.91
CA SER A 226 2.68 2.94 11.59
C SER A 226 2.27 2.72 13.05
N ASP A 227 1.38 1.75 13.32
CA ASP A 227 1.04 1.34 14.68
C ASP A 227 2.26 0.79 15.44
N LEU A 228 3.09 -0.01 14.77
CA LEU A 228 4.36 -0.48 15.34
C LEU A 228 5.31 0.69 15.64
N TYR A 229 5.40 1.67 14.75
CA TYR A 229 6.23 2.85 14.96
C TYR A 229 5.79 3.65 16.19
N ASP A 230 4.50 3.90 16.38
CA ASP A 230 3.99 4.64 17.54
C ASP A 230 4.24 3.88 18.86
N ALA A 231 4.07 2.56 18.85
CA ALA A 231 4.38 1.70 20.00
C ALA A 231 5.90 1.67 20.29
N TYR A 232 6.72 1.51 19.25
CA TYR A 232 8.18 1.56 19.32
C TYR A 232 8.70 2.87 19.93
N ILE A 233 8.18 4.02 19.49
CA ILE A 233 8.55 5.33 20.06
C ILE A 233 8.16 5.40 21.54
N SER A 234 6.97 4.90 21.89
CA SER A 234 6.52 4.86 23.29
C SER A 234 7.46 4.04 24.18
N LEU A 235 7.90 2.87 23.70
CA LEU A 235 8.84 2.00 24.42
C LEU A 235 10.23 2.62 24.52
N THR A 236 10.77 3.11 23.42
CA THR A 236 12.12 3.72 23.39
C THR A 236 12.21 4.97 24.27
N ASN A 237 11.15 5.77 24.34
CA ASN A 237 11.06 6.90 25.26
C ASN A 237 11.11 6.49 26.75
N CYS A 238 10.72 5.26 27.11
CA CYS A 238 10.92 4.78 28.47
C CYS A 238 12.41 4.63 28.83
N ALA A 239 13.29 4.44 27.84
CA ALA A 239 14.73 4.38 28.05
C ALA A 239 15.40 5.76 27.92
N THR A 240 15.00 6.57 26.94
CA THR A 240 15.65 7.86 26.62
C THR A 240 15.13 9.04 27.44
N ASP A 241 13.86 9.01 27.84
CA ASP A 241 13.21 10.07 28.63
C ASP A 241 12.30 9.50 29.74
N PRO A 242 12.85 8.72 30.69
CA PRO A 242 12.06 8.16 31.78
C PRO A 242 11.53 9.27 32.69
N SER A 243 10.25 9.16 33.05
CA SER A 243 9.58 10.16 33.88
C SER A 243 8.53 9.56 34.81
N GLY A 244 8.08 10.37 35.78
CA GLY A 244 7.06 10.00 36.76
C GLY A 244 7.62 9.38 38.04
N SER A 245 6.79 8.59 38.71
CA SER A 245 7.16 7.80 39.89
C SER A 245 7.54 6.38 39.48
N LEU A 246 8.24 5.64 40.35
CA LEU A 246 8.54 4.22 40.13
C LEU A 246 7.30 3.41 39.71
N GLN A 247 6.14 3.65 40.35
CA GLN A 247 4.90 2.94 40.05
C GLN A 247 4.36 3.28 38.66
N THR A 248 4.27 4.57 38.33
CA THR A 248 3.74 5.02 37.03
C THR A 248 4.70 4.65 35.91
N TYR A 249 6.00 4.84 36.11
CA TYR A 249 7.04 4.43 35.17
C TYR A 249 6.97 2.93 34.89
N SER A 250 6.88 2.10 35.93
CA SER A 250 6.78 0.64 35.77
C SER A 250 5.54 0.23 34.97
N SER A 251 4.39 0.89 35.19
CA SER A 251 3.18 0.64 34.41
C SER A 251 3.36 1.07 32.96
N THR A 252 3.78 2.31 32.73
CA THR A 252 4.01 2.87 31.39
C THR A 252 4.97 2.01 30.58
N PHE A 253 6.07 1.58 31.18
CA PHE A 253 7.03 0.69 30.55
C PHE A 253 6.43 -0.66 30.19
N ASN A 254 5.74 -1.33 31.12
CA ASN A 254 5.13 -2.64 30.84
C ASN A 254 4.04 -2.56 29.75
N ASP A 255 3.28 -1.47 29.74
CA ASP A 255 2.25 -1.22 28.72
C ASP A 255 2.89 -0.98 27.35
N ALA A 256 3.93 -0.13 27.29
CA ALA A 256 4.66 0.16 26.05
C ALA A 256 5.35 -1.09 25.47
N ASP A 257 5.95 -1.92 26.33
CA ASP A 257 6.57 -3.19 25.96
C ASP A 257 5.54 -4.16 25.36
N THR A 258 4.43 -4.37 26.06
CA THR A 258 3.33 -5.23 25.60
C THR A 258 2.73 -4.74 24.29
N ASN A 259 2.51 -3.42 24.16
CA ASN A 259 1.95 -2.82 22.96
C ASN A 259 2.89 -2.97 21.77
N THR A 260 4.20 -2.79 21.97
CA THR A 260 5.21 -2.97 20.92
C THR A 260 5.22 -4.41 20.40
N LEU A 261 5.19 -5.40 21.31
CA LEU A 261 5.12 -6.81 20.92
C LEU A 261 3.84 -7.13 20.13
N ASN A 262 2.70 -6.60 20.55
CA ASN A 262 1.43 -6.83 19.87
C ASN A 262 1.40 -6.18 18.48
N ALA A 263 1.88 -4.94 18.37
CA ALA A 263 1.99 -4.24 17.08
C ALA A 263 2.98 -4.93 16.15
N TYR A 264 4.10 -5.44 16.67
CA TYR A 264 5.05 -6.22 15.87
C TYR A 264 4.41 -7.50 15.32
N LYS A 265 3.68 -8.26 16.14
CA LYS A 265 2.97 -9.47 15.69
C LYS A 265 1.93 -9.17 14.61
N ALA A 266 1.27 -8.02 14.68
CA ALA A 266 0.37 -7.58 13.62
C ALA A 266 1.13 -7.25 12.33
N MET A 267 2.27 -6.56 12.45
CA MET A 267 3.13 -6.22 11.31
C MET A 267 3.77 -7.45 10.65
N GLU A 268 4.14 -8.46 11.44
CA GLU A 268 4.76 -9.71 10.97
C GLU A 268 3.91 -10.43 9.90
N LEU A 269 2.58 -10.31 9.99
CA LEU A 269 1.64 -10.89 9.01
C LEU A 269 1.83 -10.38 7.58
N TYR A 270 2.51 -9.23 7.41
CA TYR A 270 2.78 -8.60 6.12
C TYR A 270 4.23 -8.79 5.64
N LEU A 271 5.06 -9.52 6.38
CA LEU A 271 6.46 -9.77 6.03
C LEU A 271 6.70 -11.15 5.39
N ASP A 272 5.73 -12.06 5.50
CA ASP A 272 5.84 -13.49 5.18
C ASP A 272 5.53 -13.86 3.70
N ASP A 273 5.46 -12.87 2.80
CA ASP A 273 5.33 -13.07 1.34
C ASP A 273 6.64 -12.86 0.57
#